data_AF-A0A4Q4KHE9-F1
#
_entry.id   AF-A0A4Q4KHE9-F1
#
_cell.length_a   1.000
_cell.length_b   1.000
_cell.length_c   1.000
_cell.angle_alpha   90.00
_cell.angle_beta   90.00
_cell.angle_gamma   90.00
#
_symmetry.space_group_name_H-M   'P 1'
#
loop_
_entity.id
_entity.type
_entity.pdbx_description
1 polymer ?
#
loop_
_entity_poly.entity_id
_entity_poly.type
_entity_poly.pdbx_seq_one_letter_code
_entity_poly.pdbx_strand_id
1 'polypeptide(L)' 'MKSGRNEDYKFWKVGSHAIELFSEDFVWQKINYIHNNPVEAMLVRNPEDWIHSSASNYLNGNGILKEVHCLVPPLRSVR' A
#
# COMPACT_ATOMS: atom_id res chain seq x y z
N MET A 1 6.56 25.62 -9.07
CA MET A 1 5.37 26.22 -9.74
C MET A 1 4.29 26.49 -8.70
N LYS A 2 4.00 27.77 -8.45
CA LYS A 2 2.78 28.21 -7.75
C LYS A 2 1.59 27.99 -8.68
N SER A 3 0.48 27.43 -8.20
CA SER A 3 -0.80 27.49 -8.89
C SER A 3 -1.73 28.41 -8.08
N GLY A 4 -2.60 29.18 -8.74
CA GLY A 4 -3.43 30.21 -8.08
C GLY A 4 -4.51 29.69 -7.11
N ARG A 5 -4.48 28.40 -6.74
CA ARG A 5 -5.31 27.80 -5.70
C ARG A 5 -4.38 27.38 -4.55
N ASN A 6 -4.41 28.14 -3.46
CA ASN A 6 -3.60 28.02 -2.22
C ASN A 6 -2.23 28.73 -2.30
N GLU A 7 -2.25 30.05 -2.06
CA GLU A 7 -1.05 30.89 -2.12
C GLU A 7 -0.17 30.83 -0.87
N ASP A 8 -0.76 30.53 0.30
CA ASP A 8 -0.05 30.60 1.58
C ASP A 8 0.51 29.23 2.04
N TYR A 9 -0.30 28.17 2.00
CA TYR A 9 0.10 26.83 2.45
C TYR A 9 -0.43 25.73 1.54
N LYS A 10 0.44 24.78 1.21
CA LYS A 10 0.12 23.64 0.35
C LYS A 10 0.62 22.35 0.98
N PHE A 11 -0.32 21.58 1.52
CA PHE A 11 -0.04 20.28 2.13
C PHE A 11 0.16 19.17 1.09
N TRP A 12 -0.73 19.09 0.09
CA TRP A 12 -0.68 18.06 -0.94
C TRP A 12 0.23 18.44 -2.11
N LYS A 13 1.03 17.48 -2.60
CA LYS A 13 1.69 17.62 -3.91
C LYS A 13 0.64 17.76 -5.01
N VAL A 14 0.96 18.51 -6.06
CA VAL A 14 0.10 18.59 -7.26
C VAL A 14 0.33 17.36 -8.12
N GLY A 15 -0.76 16.79 -8.59
CA GLY A 15 -0.79 15.58 -9.39
C GLY A 15 -1.05 14.33 -8.55
N SER A 16 -1.82 13.41 -9.11
CA SER A 16 -1.90 12.02 -8.66
C SER A 16 -1.20 11.13 -9.68
N HIS A 17 -0.60 10.05 -9.22
CA HIS A 17 -0.01 9.04 -10.11
C HIS A 17 -0.89 7.80 -10.12
N ALA A 18 -2.01 7.89 -10.84
CA ALA A 18 -2.89 6.74 -11.04
C ALA A 18 -2.19 5.71 -11.93
N ILE A 19 -2.21 4.45 -11.52
CA ILE A 19 -1.68 3.33 -12.29
C ILE A 19 -2.81 2.30 -12.42
N GLU A 20 -3.13 1.91 -13.65
CA GLU A 20 -4.09 0.85 -13.93
C GLU A 20 -3.52 -0.52 -13.56
N LEU A 21 -4.33 -1.34 -12.89
CA LEU A 21 -3.98 -2.70 -12.54
C LEU A 21 -4.57 -3.66 -13.61
N PHE A 22 -3.72 -4.11 -14.54
CA PHE A 22 -4.16 -4.81 -15.75
C PHE A 22 -3.95 -6.34 -15.70
N SER A 23 -3.23 -6.86 -14.70
CA SER A 23 -3.01 -8.30 -14.52
C SER A 23 -2.91 -8.65 -13.04
N GLU A 24 -3.21 -9.91 -12.71
CA GLU A 24 -3.11 -10.44 -11.34
C GLU A 24 -1.68 -10.31 -10.79
N ASP A 25 -0.67 -10.70 -11.58
CA ASP A 25 0.74 -10.57 -11.19
C ASP A 25 1.11 -9.11 -10.86
N PHE A 26 0.60 -8.16 -11.65
CA PHE A 26 0.87 -6.74 -11.43
C PHE A 26 0.14 -6.21 -10.19
N VAL A 27 -1.08 -6.67 -9.91
CA VAL A 27 -1.81 -6.37 -8.66
C VAL A 27 -0.97 -6.81 -7.47
N TRP A 28 -0.50 -8.07 -7.46
CA TRP A 28 0.30 -8.61 -6.36
C TRP A 28 1.65 -7.91 -6.20
N GLN A 29 2.28 -7.52 -7.31
CA GLN A 29 3.47 -6.67 -7.25
C GLN A 29 3.19 -5.36 -6.50
N LYS A 30 2.04 -4.70 -6.73
CA LYS A 30 1.67 -3.46 -6.04
C LYS A 30 1.28 -3.67 -4.59
N ILE A 31 0.56 -4.76 -4.27
CA ILE A 31 0.25 -5.12 -2.87
C ILE A 31 1.54 -5.31 -2.08
N ASN A 32 2.46 -6.14 -2.60
CA ASN A 32 3.75 -6.40 -1.96
C ASN A 32 4.58 -5.12 -1.81
N TYR A 33 4.59 -4.25 -2.83
CA TYR A 33 5.26 -2.95 -2.75
C TYR A 33 4.69 -2.09 -1.62
N ILE A 34 3.37 -1.93 -1.56
CA ILE A 34 2.70 -1.10 -0.55
C ILE A 34 2.94 -1.64 0.86
N HIS A 35 2.86 -2.96 1.06
CA HIS A 35 3.10 -3.60 2.35
C HIS A 35 4.56 -3.50 2.80
N ASN A 36 5.53 -3.58 1.88
CA ASN A 36 6.96 -3.48 2.22
C ASN A 36 7.47 -2.03 2.35
N ASN A 37 6.74 -1.02 1.86
CA ASN A 37 7.18 0.38 1.94
C ASN A 37 7.61 0.84 3.36
N PRO A 38 6.90 0.48 4.46
CA PRO A 38 7.35 0.82 5.81
C PRO A 38 8.67 0.14 6.22
N VAL A 39 8.96 -1.05 5.69
CA VAL A 39 10.21 -1.80 5.93
C VAL A 39 11.36 -1.14 5.16
N GLU A 40 11.16 -0.85 3.87
CA GLU A 40 12.15 -0.14 3.04
C GLU A 40 12.48 1.26 3.58
N ALA A 41 11.49 1.92 4.19
CA ALA A 41 11.66 3.19 4.89
C ALA A 41 12.29 3.05 6.30
N MET A 42 12.63 1.83 6.74
CA MET A 42 13.19 1.51 8.05
C MET A 42 12.32 1.94 9.25
N LEU A 43 11.00 2.03 9.05
CA LEU A 43 10.05 2.39 10.12
C LEU A 43 9.72 1.19 11.00
N VAL A 44 9.70 -0.01 10.42
CA VAL A 44 9.41 -1.28 11.09
C VAL A 44 10.31 -2.38 10.52
N ARG A 45 10.42 -3.51 11.25
CA ARG A 45 11.21 -4.66 10.81
C ARG A 45 10.44 -5.58 9.86
N ASN A 46 9.14 -5.77 10.10
CA ASN A 46 8.27 -6.60 9.27
C ASN A 46 7.07 -5.79 8.75
N PRO A 47 6.50 -6.12 7.57
CA PRO A 47 5.35 -5.42 7.00
C PRO A 47 4.12 -5.31 7.92
N GLU A 48 3.80 -6.40 8.61
CA GLU A 48 2.64 -6.53 9.50
C GLU A 48 2.75 -5.70 10.78
N ASP A 49 3.96 -5.28 11.18
CA ASP A 49 4.19 -4.44 12.35
C ASP A 49 3.71 -2.99 12.10
N TRP A 50 3.53 -2.59 10.84
CA TRP A 50 3.01 -1.27 10.51
C TRP A 50 1.49 -1.23 10.66
N ILE A 51 1.03 -0.77 11.82
CA ILE A 51 -0.39 -0.75 12.18
C ILE A 51 -1.28 0.03 11.21
N HIS A 52 -0.73 0.99 10.47
CA HIS A 52 -1.48 1.81 9.50
C HIS A 52 -1.49 1.20 8.08
N SER A 53 -1.34 -0.12 7.98
CA SER A 53 -1.44 -0.89 6.73
C SER A 53 -2.33 -2.12 6.93
N SER A 54 -2.88 -2.63 5.83
CA SER A 54 -3.59 -3.89 5.78
C SER A 54 -2.67 -5.12 5.77
N ALA A 55 -1.35 -4.95 5.84
CA ALA A 55 -0.39 -6.06 5.84
C ALA A 55 -0.72 -7.12 6.91
N SER A 56 -1.09 -6.69 8.11
CA SER A 56 -1.54 -7.59 9.18
C SER A 56 -2.81 -8.37 8.82
N ASN A 57 -3.76 -7.76 8.11
CA ASN A 57 -4.96 -8.46 7.63
C ASN A 57 -4.61 -9.59 6.65
N TYR A 58 -3.62 -9.38 5.77
CA TYR A 58 -3.18 -10.40 4.81
C TYR A 58 -2.42 -11.55 5.50
N LEU A 59 -1.64 -11.27 6.54
CA LEU A 59 -0.83 -12.29 7.23
C LEU A 59 -1.58 -13.01 8.36
N ASN A 60 -2.24 -12.25 9.22
CA ASN A 60 -2.85 -12.72 10.47
C ASN A 60 -4.38 -12.86 10.39
N GLY A 61 -4.99 -12.41 9.28
CA GLY A 61 -6.45 -12.35 9.13
C GLY A 61 -7.12 -11.23 9.93
N ASN A 62 -6.34 -10.39 10.64
CA ASN A 62 -6.83 -9.27 11.43
C ASN A 62 -5.85 -8.09 11.43
N GLY A 63 -6.35 -6.91 11.76
CA GLY A 63 -5.57 -5.68 11.84
C GLY A 63 -6.38 -4.58 12.51
N ILE A 64 -5.86 -3.35 12.56
CA ILE A 64 -6.62 -2.20 13.08
C ILE A 64 -7.84 -1.87 12.20
N LEU A 65 -7.76 -2.23 10.92
CA LEU A 65 -8.84 -2.06 9.96
C LEU A 65 -9.90 -3.14 10.18
N LYS A 66 -11.13 -2.70 10.47
CA LYS A 66 -12.25 -3.59 10.79
C LYS A 66 -12.72 -4.43 9.60
N GLU A 67 -12.65 -3.87 8.39
CA GLU A 67 -13.17 -4.49 7.19
C GLU A 67 -12.12 -4.41 6.08
N VAL A 68 -11.51 -5.55 5.75
CA VAL A 68 -10.53 -5.68 4.67
C VAL A 68 -10.82 -6.94 3.88
N HIS A 69 -11.10 -6.79 2.59
CA HIS A 69 -11.19 -7.91 1.67
C HIS A 69 -9.80 -8.21 1.12
N CYS A 70 -9.15 -9.25 1.67
CA CYS A 70 -7.84 -9.69 1.20
C CYS A 70 -7.99 -10.49 -0.09
N LEU A 71 -7.19 -10.15 -1.11
CA LEU A 71 -7.14 -10.94 -2.33
C LEU A 71 -6.43 -12.27 -2.06
N VAL A 72 -6.80 -13.31 -2.81
CA VAL A 72 -6.15 -14.63 -2.72
C VAL A 72 -4.86 -14.60 -3.52
N PRO A 73 -3.70 -14.98 -2.94
CA PRO A 73 -2.44 -15.01 -3.68
C PRO A 73 -2.49 -16.02 -4.83
N PRO A 74 -1.82 -15.74 -5.96
CA PRO A 74 -1.87 -16.61 -7.12
C PRO A 74 -1.27 -17.96 -6.76
N LEU A 75 -1.97 -19.03 -7.13
CA LEU A 75 -1.61 -20.42 -6.78
C LEU A 75 -0.21 -20.84 -7.28
N ARG A 76 0.41 -20.04 -8.15
CA ARG A 76 1.76 -20.27 -8.70
C ARG A 76 2.89 -19.88 -7.73
N SER A 77 2.61 -19.19 -6.61
CA SER A 77 3.66 -18.81 -5.65
C SER A 77 4.11 -19.95 -4.73
N VAL A 78 3.42 -21.10 -4.75
CA VAL A 78 3.86 -22.32 -4.07
C VAL A 78 4.81 -23.08 -5.00
N ARG A 79 6.10 -22.76 -4.93
CA ARG A 79 7.18 -23.65 -5.38
C ARG A 79 7.91 -24.19 -4.16
#